data_AF-A0AAD7UWW1-F1
#
_entry.id   AF-A0AAD7UWW1-F1
#
_cell.length_a   1.000
_cell.length_b   1.000
_cell.length_c   1.000
_cell.angle_alpha   90.00
_cell.angle_beta   90.00
_cell.angle_gamma   90.00
#
_symmetry.space_group_name_H-M   'P 1'
#
loop_
_entity.id
_entity.type
_entity.pdbx_description
1 polymer ?
#
loop_
_entity_poly.entity_id
_entity_poly.type
_entity_poly.pdbx_seq_one_letter_code
_entity_poly.pdbx_strand_id
1 'polypeptide(L)'
;MSISTDALRSFHLRVLFPHILSLSKTDPRRLNAPPRITRSKPIDSELYTYIALLVRDFIHPWYRVVTNDQDFVAELVRILIVVIRELETRFCEQVDWTELIMISAPNLLSIHYQDYRQAKMRLHMSHAGNAVSLEALFHGTQPHFALRSEEQEIEYLRALTDAILQTVLDPADYNSDCVRHLVRELVANLVLGNIVELLADPYVIHMIICKLLESYDPLVDELEATGQFTSPEDLMLVDEAPDVTDGPEQKQERLASALQEAQATDMSNEQQLSTSSPPPPPLQSTTLEKEAESLPSHMQRLQEKRRQQGDDLVDAGRDELDGAKAHERRHFSFIYITLQVMLAPIQTMWLYLTAILTSSQERYQQVAQHTKRTRHVRLLEPWMHFLRIAFLVDDRPVLQWTWSMVGMFLWPLVRVLGGGLLVDKFLEQTIMHFLGEDQLVYYLQLGRNLLWPDGQFIRKGEPVTAHEKERMRIRAERLLTVCFPGIMGKVVFEAANLDELQSHIHDAIEPLQNKYINKHLMFLLVDLVASKAIPSLVDDQCK
;
A
#
# COMPACT_ATOMS: atom_id res chain seq x y z
N MET A 1 2.65 10.38 15.58
CA MET A 1 2.07 11.69 16.00
C MET A 1 2.40 12.73 14.95
N SER A 2 1.42 13.48 14.43
CA SER A 2 1.68 14.60 13.53
C SER A 2 2.16 15.83 14.32
N ILE A 3 3.33 16.36 13.97
CA ILE A 3 3.81 17.63 14.53
C ILE A 3 2.95 18.75 13.93
N SER A 4 2.39 19.62 14.78
CA SER A 4 1.59 20.75 14.31
C SER A 4 2.39 21.64 13.34
N THR A 5 1.76 22.06 12.25
CA THR A 5 2.36 22.90 11.20
C THR A 5 2.93 24.21 11.75
N ASP A 6 2.34 24.78 12.81
CA ASP A 6 2.85 25.96 13.49
C ASP A 6 4.14 25.69 14.28
N ALA A 7 4.29 24.49 14.85
CA ALA A 7 5.51 24.07 15.53
C ALA A 7 6.65 23.84 14.53
N LEU A 8 6.36 23.22 13.37
CA LEU A 8 7.30 23.10 12.24
C LEU A 8 7.73 24.47 11.73
N ARG A 9 6.78 25.37 11.43
CA ARG A 9 7.08 26.75 11.00
C ARG A 9 7.94 27.51 12.02
N SER A 10 7.66 27.35 13.31
CA SER A 10 8.48 27.93 14.39
C SER A 10 9.88 27.33 14.46
N PHE A 11 10.06 26.06 14.10
CA PHE A 11 11.38 25.44 13.96
C PHE A 11 12.14 25.98 12.73
N HIS A 12 11.52 26.01 11.54
CA HIS A 12 12.15 26.52 10.31
C HIS A 12 12.64 27.96 10.47
N LEU A 13 11.80 28.86 11.00
CA LEU A 13 12.16 30.25 11.18
C LEU A 13 13.28 30.46 12.21
N ARG A 14 13.42 29.56 13.21
CA ARG A 14 14.51 29.63 14.21
C ARG A 14 15.85 29.16 13.64
N VAL A 15 15.86 28.15 12.78
CA VAL A 15 17.08 27.57 12.23
C VAL A 15 17.54 28.30 10.96
N LEU A 16 16.63 28.53 10.02
CA LEU A 16 16.96 29.02 8.67
C LEU A 16 16.83 30.53 8.51
N PHE A 17 15.91 31.16 9.25
CA PHE A 17 15.56 32.58 9.07
C PHE A 17 15.54 33.38 10.39
N PRO A 18 16.58 33.27 11.25
CA PRO A 18 16.57 33.89 12.59
C PRO A 18 16.39 35.41 12.54
N HIS A 19 16.90 36.07 11.49
CA HIS A 19 16.73 37.51 11.28
C HIS A 19 15.24 37.93 11.15
N ILE A 20 14.38 37.08 10.55
CA ILE A 20 12.94 37.36 10.37
C ILE A 20 12.20 37.35 11.72
N LEU A 21 12.71 36.62 12.72
CA LEU A 21 12.11 36.57 14.05
C LEU A 21 12.29 37.87 14.84
N SER A 22 13.24 38.73 14.45
CA SER A 22 13.43 40.07 15.04
C SER A 22 12.36 41.09 14.60
N LEU A 23 11.70 40.85 13.46
CA LEU A 23 10.66 41.74 12.91
C LEU A 23 9.36 41.64 13.72
N SER A 24 8.52 42.69 13.66
CA SER A 24 7.19 42.66 14.29
C SER A 24 6.37 41.46 13.80
N LYS A 25 5.51 40.89 14.66
CA LYS A 25 4.54 39.86 14.27
C LYS A 25 3.59 40.31 13.15
N THR A 26 3.41 41.63 13.00
CA THR A 26 2.59 42.26 11.95
C THR A 26 3.36 42.60 10.67
N ASP A 27 4.68 42.38 10.63
CA ASP A 27 5.49 42.68 9.45
C ASP A 27 5.15 41.68 8.31
N PRO A 28 4.79 42.14 7.09
CA PRO A 28 4.47 41.25 5.98
C PRO A 28 5.62 40.31 5.61
N ARG A 29 6.88 40.68 5.85
CA ARG A 29 8.05 39.81 5.64
C ARG A 29 8.07 38.63 6.61
N ARG A 30 7.63 38.84 7.85
CA ARG A 30 7.49 37.78 8.86
C ARG A 30 6.20 36.97 8.70
N LEU A 31 5.14 37.57 8.17
CA LEU A 31 3.90 36.88 7.87
C LEU A 31 4.05 35.91 6.69
N ASN A 32 4.70 36.36 5.61
CA ASN A 32 4.84 35.62 4.35
C ASN A 32 6.05 34.68 4.31
N ALA A 33 6.82 34.55 5.40
CA ALA A 33 7.95 33.64 5.50
C ALA A 33 7.53 32.23 5.99
N PRO A 34 8.25 31.16 5.60
CA PRO A 34 9.34 31.17 4.61
C PRO A 34 8.82 31.40 3.17
N PRO A 35 9.70 31.74 2.20
CA PRO A 35 9.35 31.80 0.78
C PRO A 35 8.68 30.50 0.29
N ARG A 36 8.02 30.51 -0.88
CA ARG A 36 7.53 29.26 -1.48
C ARG A 36 8.63 28.57 -2.27
N ILE A 37 8.69 27.24 -2.15
CA ILE A 37 9.56 26.40 -2.98
C ILE A 37 8.72 25.83 -4.13
N THR A 38 7.59 25.20 -3.80
CA THR A 38 6.69 24.51 -4.73
C THR A 38 5.33 25.24 -4.82
N ARG A 39 4.36 24.62 -5.52
CA ARG A 39 2.97 25.09 -5.54
C ARG A 39 2.19 24.73 -4.26
N SER A 40 2.71 23.79 -3.45
CA SER A 40 2.05 23.22 -2.26
C SER A 40 2.66 23.74 -0.95
N LYS A 41 1.80 24.25 -0.05
CA LYS A 41 2.22 24.67 1.30
C LYS A 41 2.63 23.50 2.22
N PRO A 42 1.91 22.37 2.30
CA PRO A 42 2.33 21.27 3.17
C PRO A 42 3.63 20.61 2.67
N ILE A 43 3.84 20.48 1.35
CA ILE A 43 5.12 20.02 0.79
C ILE A 43 6.26 21.00 1.17
N ASP A 44 6.07 22.30 0.97
CA ASP A 44 7.04 23.33 1.37
C ASP A 44 7.41 23.22 2.87
N SER A 45 6.42 22.98 3.75
CA SER A 45 6.66 22.79 5.19
C SER A 45 7.56 21.58 5.48
N GLU A 46 7.41 20.48 4.76
CA GLU A 46 8.28 19.32 4.93
C GLU A 46 9.67 19.56 4.33
N LEU A 47 9.77 20.14 3.13
CA LEU A 47 11.05 20.52 2.51
C LEU A 47 11.86 21.49 3.40
N TYR A 48 11.22 22.50 4.00
CA TYR A 48 11.88 23.37 4.98
C TYR A 48 12.27 22.64 6.27
N THR A 49 11.56 21.57 6.65
CA THR A 49 11.97 20.71 7.76
C THR A 49 13.27 19.99 7.42
N TYR A 50 13.37 19.40 6.23
CA TYR A 50 14.62 18.77 5.75
C TYR A 50 15.80 19.74 5.68
N ILE A 51 15.64 20.92 5.07
CA ILE A 51 16.71 21.93 5.00
C ILE A 51 17.14 22.36 6.43
N ALA A 52 16.18 22.57 7.34
CA ALA A 52 16.48 22.92 8.73
C ALA A 52 17.22 21.80 9.48
N LEU A 53 16.85 20.54 9.28
CA LEU A 53 17.54 19.40 9.88
C LEU A 53 18.96 19.24 9.33
N LEU A 54 19.14 19.37 8.00
CA LEU A 54 20.45 19.32 7.36
C LEU A 54 21.40 20.41 7.89
N VAL A 55 20.93 21.67 7.97
CA VAL A 55 21.72 22.79 8.51
C VAL A 55 22.02 22.60 10.00
N ARG A 56 21.03 22.16 10.79
CA ARG A 56 21.17 21.95 12.24
C ARG A 56 22.19 20.87 12.58
N ASP A 57 22.18 19.75 11.87
CA ASP A 57 22.96 18.56 12.23
C ASP A 57 24.31 18.46 11.51
N PHE A 58 24.44 19.04 10.31
CA PHE A 58 25.63 18.86 9.48
C PHE A 58 26.38 20.14 9.13
N ILE A 59 25.82 21.33 9.39
CA ILE A 59 26.51 22.61 9.15
C ILE A 59 26.84 23.31 10.47
N HIS A 60 25.83 23.57 11.30
CA HIS A 60 26.00 24.29 12.55
C HIS A 60 27.04 23.70 13.54
N PRO A 61 27.20 22.37 13.71
CA PRO A 61 28.09 21.84 14.74
C PRO A 61 29.58 22.15 14.52
N TRP A 62 30.04 22.21 13.27
CA TRP A 62 31.42 22.60 12.95
C TRP A 62 31.52 24.08 12.59
N TYR A 63 30.56 24.65 11.85
CA TYR A 63 30.68 26.01 11.34
C TYR A 63 30.71 27.05 12.47
N ARG A 64 29.93 26.84 13.54
CA ARG A 64 29.93 27.71 14.74
C ARG A 64 31.22 27.64 15.56
N VAL A 65 32.06 26.63 15.36
CA VAL A 65 33.40 26.55 15.97
C VAL A 65 34.40 27.41 15.20
N VAL A 66 34.18 27.62 13.90
CA VAL A 66 35.04 28.41 13.01
C VAL A 66 34.66 29.90 13.03
N THR A 67 33.36 30.22 12.95
CA THR A 67 32.89 31.61 12.91
C THR A 67 31.44 31.75 13.41
N ASN A 68 31.08 32.97 13.82
CA ASN A 68 29.70 33.35 14.18
C ASN A 68 28.94 34.02 13.03
N ASP A 69 29.59 34.23 11.88
CA ASP A 69 28.93 34.71 10.66
C ASP A 69 27.71 33.84 10.31
N GLN A 70 26.66 34.44 9.75
CA GLN A 70 25.45 33.75 9.29
C GLN A 70 25.22 33.91 7.79
N ASP A 71 25.98 34.77 7.10
CA ASP A 71 25.77 35.07 5.68
C ASP A 71 26.00 33.83 4.81
N PHE A 72 27.06 33.06 5.10
CA PHE A 72 27.31 31.76 4.48
C PHE A 72 26.15 30.75 4.67
N VAL A 73 25.55 30.67 5.85
CA VAL A 73 24.44 29.74 6.11
C VAL A 73 23.19 30.20 5.38
N ALA A 74 22.92 31.51 5.36
CA ALA A 74 21.81 32.08 4.60
C ALA A 74 21.96 31.81 3.09
N GLU A 75 23.19 31.92 2.58
CA GLU A 75 23.51 31.67 1.17
C GLU A 75 23.42 30.18 0.81
N LEU A 76 23.94 29.28 1.65
CA LEU A 76 23.75 27.84 1.50
C LEU A 76 22.25 27.47 1.46
N VAL A 77 21.44 28.07 2.34
CA VAL A 77 19.99 27.87 2.37
C VAL A 77 19.32 28.41 1.11
N ARG A 78 19.74 29.59 0.60
CA ARG A 78 19.27 30.12 -0.69
C ARG A 78 19.52 29.11 -1.81
N ILE A 79 20.74 28.57 -1.88
CA ILE A 79 21.17 27.66 -2.94
C ILE A 79 20.44 26.32 -2.84
N LEU A 80 20.26 25.75 -1.65
CA LEU A 80 19.44 24.54 -1.46
C LEU A 80 17.99 24.74 -1.89
N ILE A 81 17.39 25.92 -1.63
CA ILE A 81 16.04 26.25 -2.10
C ILE A 81 15.99 26.34 -3.64
N VAL A 82 16.99 26.96 -4.29
CA VAL A 82 17.09 27.01 -5.76
C VAL A 82 17.21 25.60 -6.33
N VAL A 83 18.07 24.75 -5.75
CA VAL A 83 18.27 23.37 -6.17
C VAL A 83 16.98 22.56 -6.09
N ILE A 84 16.28 22.60 -4.96
CA ILE A 84 15.04 21.84 -4.76
C ILE A 84 13.94 22.35 -5.72
N ARG A 85 13.82 23.66 -5.94
CA ARG A 85 12.82 24.22 -6.86
C ARG A 85 13.06 23.78 -8.30
N GLU A 86 14.29 23.83 -8.77
CA GLU A 86 14.62 23.45 -10.15
C GLU A 86 14.45 21.93 -10.36
N LEU A 87 14.80 21.11 -9.36
CA LEU A 87 14.52 19.68 -9.37
C LEU A 87 13.01 19.39 -9.37
N GLU A 88 12.20 20.10 -8.58
CA GLU A 88 10.73 19.98 -8.61
C GLU A 88 10.18 20.31 -10.00
N THR A 89 10.61 21.43 -10.60
CA THR A 89 10.14 21.83 -11.92
C THR A 89 10.50 20.78 -12.98
N ARG A 90 11.69 20.16 -12.93
CA ARG A 90 12.08 19.08 -13.86
C ARG A 90 11.33 17.78 -13.61
N PHE A 91 11.13 17.39 -12.35
CA PHE A 91 10.32 16.24 -11.99
C PHE A 91 8.85 16.42 -12.41
N CYS A 92 8.31 17.63 -12.41
CA CYS A 92 6.94 17.90 -12.87
C CYS A 92 6.80 18.07 -14.39
N GLU A 93 7.80 18.60 -15.09
CA GLU A 93 7.69 18.96 -16.51
C GLU A 93 8.40 17.99 -17.49
N GLN A 94 9.47 17.31 -17.06
CA GLN A 94 10.30 16.47 -17.92
C GLN A 94 10.09 14.96 -17.70
N VAL A 95 9.78 14.53 -16.46
CA VAL A 95 9.62 13.12 -16.12
C VAL A 95 8.18 12.64 -16.38
N ASP A 96 8.02 11.71 -17.32
CA ASP A 96 6.80 10.92 -17.45
C ASP A 96 6.79 9.82 -16.39
N TRP A 97 6.16 10.12 -15.24
CA TRP A 97 6.03 9.19 -14.12
C TRP A 97 5.22 7.94 -14.47
N THR A 98 4.29 8.03 -15.42
CA THR A 98 3.52 6.87 -15.89
C THR A 98 4.43 5.93 -16.69
N GLU A 99 5.26 6.44 -17.59
CA GLU A 99 6.29 5.64 -18.28
C GLU A 99 7.29 5.04 -17.29
N LEU A 100 7.82 5.86 -16.38
CA LEU A 100 8.84 5.47 -15.41
C LEU A 100 8.33 4.33 -14.49
N ILE A 101 7.14 4.46 -13.92
CA ILE A 101 6.59 3.51 -12.95
C ILE A 101 5.95 2.29 -13.63
N MET A 102 5.29 2.44 -14.79
CA MET A 102 4.58 1.30 -15.42
C MET A 102 5.43 0.53 -16.42
N ILE A 103 6.50 1.12 -16.95
CA ILE A 103 7.32 0.51 -18.00
C ILE A 103 8.76 0.36 -17.54
N SER A 104 9.44 1.45 -17.17
CA SER A 104 10.89 1.38 -16.91
C SER A 104 11.23 0.62 -15.62
N ALA A 105 10.58 0.94 -14.50
CA ALA A 105 10.82 0.30 -13.21
C ALA A 105 10.54 -1.22 -13.19
N PRO A 106 9.36 -1.75 -13.62
CA PRO A 106 9.11 -3.19 -13.64
C PRO A 106 9.99 -3.95 -14.63
N ASN A 107 10.44 -3.32 -15.73
CA ASN A 107 11.44 -3.94 -16.62
C ASN A 107 12.80 -4.06 -15.92
N LEU A 108 13.26 -3.01 -15.23
CA LEU A 108 14.50 -3.07 -14.42
C LEU A 108 14.41 -4.14 -13.33
N LEU A 109 13.30 -4.19 -12.59
CA LEU A 109 13.04 -5.20 -11.56
C LEU A 109 13.01 -6.63 -12.16
N SER A 110 12.40 -6.81 -13.34
CA SER A 110 12.39 -8.10 -14.06
C SER A 110 13.80 -8.61 -14.34
N ILE A 111 14.66 -7.75 -14.90
CA ILE A 111 16.05 -8.08 -15.23
C ILE A 111 16.83 -8.38 -13.95
N HIS A 112 16.72 -7.51 -12.93
CA HIS A 112 17.39 -7.67 -11.64
C HIS A 112 17.05 -9.01 -10.95
N TYR A 113 15.77 -9.41 -10.93
CA TYR A 113 15.33 -10.68 -10.36
C TYR A 113 15.78 -11.89 -11.20
N GLN A 114 15.79 -11.78 -12.53
CA GLN A 114 16.31 -12.83 -13.41
C GLN A 114 17.82 -13.03 -13.21
N ASP A 115 18.59 -11.95 -13.09
CA ASP A 115 20.04 -12.00 -12.87
C ASP A 115 20.37 -12.55 -11.48
N TYR A 116 19.60 -12.19 -10.44
CA TYR A 116 19.72 -12.77 -9.09
C TYR A 116 19.60 -14.29 -9.12
N ARG A 117 18.55 -14.80 -9.79
CA ARG A 117 18.30 -16.24 -9.89
C ARG A 117 19.34 -16.95 -10.74
N GLN A 118 19.82 -16.33 -11.82
CA GLN A 118 20.93 -16.87 -12.59
C GLN A 118 22.21 -16.97 -11.74
N ALA A 119 22.53 -15.95 -10.93
CA ALA A 119 23.66 -15.98 -10.00
C ALA A 119 23.48 -17.09 -8.94
N LYS A 120 22.29 -17.20 -8.33
CA LYS A 120 21.94 -18.25 -7.35
C LYS A 120 22.05 -19.66 -7.94
N MET A 121 21.51 -19.90 -9.14
CA MET A 121 21.64 -21.20 -9.83
C MET A 121 23.12 -21.53 -10.14
N ARG A 122 23.92 -20.55 -10.59
CA ARG A 122 25.35 -20.74 -10.85
C ARG A 122 26.14 -21.07 -9.58
N LEU A 123 25.75 -20.52 -8.43
CA LEU A 123 26.34 -20.87 -7.13
C LEU A 123 26.15 -22.37 -6.82
N HIS A 124 24.96 -22.91 -7.07
CA HIS A 124 24.66 -24.34 -6.83
C HIS A 124 25.23 -25.31 -7.90
N MET A 125 25.40 -24.85 -9.15
CA MET A 125 25.95 -25.68 -10.24
C MET A 125 27.48 -25.77 -10.23
N SER A 126 28.16 -24.85 -9.53
CA SER A 126 29.62 -24.76 -9.47
C SER A 126 30.27 -25.93 -8.72
N HIS A 127 30.59 -26.99 -9.46
CA HIS A 127 31.50 -28.05 -9.01
C HIS A 127 32.98 -27.56 -8.91
N ALA A 128 33.25 -26.33 -9.34
CA ALA A 128 34.52 -25.64 -9.12
C ALA A 128 34.56 -25.10 -7.68
N GLY A 129 35.44 -25.65 -6.86
CA GLY A 129 35.41 -25.44 -5.41
C GLY A 129 35.68 -24.00 -4.95
N ASN A 130 35.00 -23.64 -3.86
CA ASN A 130 35.43 -22.69 -2.82
C ASN A 130 36.11 -21.39 -3.29
N ALA A 131 35.36 -20.43 -3.86
CA ALA A 131 35.87 -19.05 -3.99
C ALA A 131 34.82 -17.94 -4.16
N VAL A 132 33.79 -18.15 -4.99
CA VAL A 132 32.95 -17.04 -5.48
C VAL A 132 31.64 -16.94 -4.69
N SER A 133 31.37 -15.79 -4.09
CA SER A 133 30.12 -15.51 -3.37
C SER A 133 28.97 -15.15 -4.31
N LEU A 134 27.74 -15.14 -3.78
CA LEU A 134 26.55 -14.75 -4.56
C LEU A 134 26.67 -13.31 -5.08
N GLU A 135 27.19 -12.40 -4.25
CA GLU A 135 27.44 -11.00 -4.58
C GLU A 135 28.41 -10.85 -5.75
N ALA A 136 29.49 -11.63 -5.75
CA ALA A 136 30.49 -11.59 -6.82
C ALA A 136 29.95 -12.17 -8.14
N LEU A 137 29.16 -13.24 -8.08
CA LEU A 137 28.45 -13.76 -9.27
C LEU A 137 27.43 -12.75 -9.82
N PHE A 138 26.70 -12.09 -8.92
CA PHE A 138 25.68 -11.11 -9.27
C PHE A 138 26.27 -9.80 -9.83
N HIS A 139 27.36 -9.30 -9.25
CA HIS A 139 28.10 -8.16 -9.80
C HIS A 139 28.65 -8.47 -11.19
N GLY A 140 29.03 -9.73 -11.44
CA GLY A 140 29.42 -10.20 -12.77
C GLY A 140 28.29 -10.18 -13.81
N THR A 141 27.02 -10.27 -13.40
CA THR A 141 25.85 -10.14 -14.29
C THR A 141 25.34 -8.70 -14.42
N GLN A 142 25.34 -7.91 -13.34
CA GLN A 142 24.92 -6.50 -13.33
C GLN A 142 26.03 -5.55 -12.87
N PRO A 143 27.17 -5.42 -13.59
CA PRO A 143 28.28 -4.61 -13.12
C PRO A 143 27.92 -3.12 -13.03
N HIS A 144 28.13 -2.51 -11.86
CA HIS A 144 27.94 -1.07 -11.63
C HIS A 144 29.22 -0.43 -11.13
N PHE A 145 29.55 0.77 -11.61
CA PHE A 145 30.80 1.47 -11.28
C PHE A 145 30.91 1.78 -9.79
N ALA A 146 29.82 2.25 -9.15
CA ALA A 146 29.77 2.60 -7.74
C ALA A 146 30.07 1.42 -6.80
N LEU A 147 29.87 0.17 -7.25
CA LEU A 147 29.91 -1.03 -6.39
C LEU A 147 31.20 -1.85 -6.49
N ARG A 148 32.25 -1.26 -7.07
CA ARG A 148 33.60 -1.85 -7.17
C ARG A 148 34.45 -1.61 -5.92
N SER A 149 34.25 -0.48 -5.23
CA SER A 149 34.89 -0.14 -3.95
C SER A 149 34.12 1.01 -3.28
N GLU A 150 34.23 1.15 -1.96
CA GLU A 150 33.62 2.27 -1.20
C GLU A 150 34.06 3.65 -1.74
N GLU A 151 35.31 3.76 -2.20
CA GLU A 151 35.83 4.98 -2.85
C GLU A 151 35.11 5.29 -4.17
N GLN A 152 34.81 4.29 -4.99
CA GLN A 152 34.05 4.45 -6.23
C GLN A 152 32.56 4.72 -5.96
N GLU A 153 32.01 4.23 -4.83
CA GLU A 153 30.66 4.56 -4.39
C GLU A 153 30.52 6.07 -4.14
N ILE A 154 31.45 6.63 -3.36
CA ILE A 154 31.51 8.06 -3.06
C ILE A 154 31.78 8.88 -4.33
N GLU A 155 32.71 8.46 -5.18
CA GLU A 155 33.07 9.22 -6.38
C GLU A 155 31.97 9.23 -7.44
N TYR A 156 31.23 8.12 -7.60
CA TYR A 156 30.01 8.10 -8.42
C TYR A 156 28.97 9.10 -7.91
N LEU A 157 28.69 9.09 -6.60
CA LEU A 157 27.71 9.99 -5.99
C LEU A 157 28.12 11.46 -6.13
N ARG A 158 29.42 11.76 -6.01
CA ARG A 158 29.98 13.10 -6.29
C ARG A 158 29.82 13.50 -7.74
N ALA A 159 30.17 12.63 -8.69
CA ALA A 159 30.09 12.93 -10.11
C ALA A 159 28.64 13.18 -10.56
N LEU A 160 27.71 12.33 -10.11
CA LEU A 160 26.27 12.52 -10.32
C LEU A 160 25.79 13.84 -9.72
N THR A 161 26.23 14.18 -8.50
CA THR A 161 25.86 15.43 -7.83
C THR A 161 26.43 16.67 -8.54
N ASP A 162 27.70 16.66 -8.95
CA ASP A 162 28.34 17.78 -9.67
C ASP A 162 27.62 18.02 -11.01
N ALA A 163 27.23 16.95 -11.71
CA ALA A 163 26.45 17.02 -12.94
C ALA A 163 25.01 17.55 -12.70
N ILE A 164 24.33 17.12 -11.63
CA ILE A 164 23.06 17.72 -11.20
C ILE A 164 23.24 19.23 -10.97
N LEU A 165 24.23 19.62 -10.16
CA LEU A 165 24.50 21.02 -9.83
C LEU A 165 24.85 21.86 -11.06
N GLN A 166 25.60 21.31 -12.03
CA GLN A 166 25.93 21.99 -13.29
C GLN A 166 24.69 22.30 -14.12
N THR A 167 23.67 21.44 -14.09
CA THR A 167 22.41 21.70 -14.79
C THR A 167 21.45 22.58 -14.01
N VAL A 168 21.58 22.67 -12.68
CA VAL A 168 20.59 23.27 -11.77
C VAL A 168 20.98 24.68 -11.30
N LEU A 169 22.27 24.95 -11.14
CA LEU A 169 22.78 26.24 -10.66
C LEU A 169 23.08 27.19 -11.81
N ASP A 170 22.87 28.49 -11.56
CA ASP A 170 23.36 29.54 -12.44
C ASP A 170 24.91 29.50 -12.53
N PRO A 171 25.52 29.86 -13.67
CA PRO A 171 26.97 29.82 -13.83
C PRO A 171 27.75 30.64 -12.78
N ALA A 172 27.16 31.67 -12.19
CA ALA A 172 27.79 32.43 -11.12
C ALA A 172 27.93 31.60 -9.82
N ASP A 173 26.90 30.84 -9.46
CA ASP A 173 26.88 29.98 -8.27
C ASP A 173 27.73 28.72 -8.50
N TYR A 174 27.65 28.12 -9.69
CA TYR A 174 28.42 26.91 -10.05
C TYR A 174 29.94 27.16 -10.12
N ASN A 175 30.37 28.31 -10.65
CA ASN A 175 31.79 28.66 -10.73
C ASN A 175 32.41 29.04 -9.37
N SER A 176 31.61 29.14 -8.30
CA SER A 176 32.12 29.32 -6.94
C SER A 176 32.58 27.98 -6.36
N ASP A 177 33.87 27.69 -6.45
CA ASP A 177 34.42 26.40 -6.00
C ASP A 177 34.05 26.05 -4.56
N CYS A 178 34.05 27.01 -3.64
CA CYS A 178 33.70 26.78 -2.24
C CYS A 178 32.24 26.30 -2.09
N VAL A 179 31.32 26.97 -2.78
CA VAL A 179 29.89 26.63 -2.80
C VAL A 179 29.67 25.28 -3.47
N ARG A 180 30.21 25.09 -4.67
CA ARG A 180 30.02 23.87 -5.45
C ARG A 180 30.54 22.64 -4.71
N HIS A 181 31.75 22.67 -4.17
CA HIS A 181 32.30 21.55 -3.40
C HIS A 181 31.49 21.28 -2.13
N LEU A 182 31.10 22.29 -1.36
CA LEU A 182 30.32 22.11 -0.14
C LEU A 182 28.94 21.50 -0.42
N VAL A 183 28.19 22.07 -1.37
CA VAL A 183 26.86 21.59 -1.74
C VAL A 183 26.97 20.18 -2.34
N ARG A 184 28.01 19.90 -3.13
CA ARG A 184 28.29 18.56 -3.65
C ARG A 184 28.54 17.55 -2.55
N GLU A 185 29.42 17.81 -1.58
CA GLU A 185 29.68 16.87 -0.48
C GLU A 185 28.45 16.69 0.42
N LEU A 186 27.63 17.73 0.60
CA LEU A 186 26.37 17.64 1.35
C LEU A 186 25.35 16.75 0.62
N VAL A 187 25.09 17.00 -0.67
CA VAL A 187 24.08 16.23 -1.42
C VAL A 187 24.57 14.81 -1.70
N ALA A 188 25.82 14.62 -2.13
CA ALA A 188 26.38 13.30 -2.44
C ALA A 188 26.40 12.38 -1.21
N ASN A 189 27.01 12.84 -0.11
CA ASN A 189 27.23 11.97 1.06
C ASN A 189 26.02 11.96 2.01
N LEU A 190 25.43 13.13 2.31
CA LEU A 190 24.41 13.24 3.37
C LEU A 190 22.99 13.03 2.87
N VAL A 191 22.73 13.20 1.58
CA VAL A 191 21.42 12.93 0.97
C VAL A 191 21.47 11.61 0.18
N LEU A 192 22.17 11.57 -0.95
CA LEU A 192 22.14 10.41 -1.87
C LEU A 192 22.75 9.15 -1.24
N GLY A 193 23.95 9.24 -0.65
CA GLY A 193 24.61 8.11 0.01
C GLY A 193 23.80 7.52 1.15
N ASN A 194 23.24 8.38 2.03
CA ASN A 194 22.34 7.94 3.09
C ASN A 194 21.05 7.31 2.55
N ILE A 195 20.45 7.83 1.47
CA ILE A 195 19.25 7.24 0.86
C ILE A 195 19.56 5.86 0.28
N VAL A 196 20.67 5.69 -0.44
CA VAL A 196 21.08 4.39 -0.99
C VAL A 196 21.39 3.39 0.13
N GLU A 197 22.16 3.78 1.14
CA GLU A 197 22.52 2.91 2.27
C GLU A 197 21.30 2.50 3.12
N LEU A 198 20.31 3.38 3.25
CA LEU A 198 19.04 3.18 3.95
C LEU A 198 18.10 2.26 3.16
N LEU A 199 17.81 2.60 1.90
CA LEU A 199 16.85 1.85 1.07
C LEU A 199 17.40 0.52 0.57
N ALA A 200 18.72 0.33 0.57
CA ALA A 200 19.33 -0.98 0.32
C ALA A 200 19.24 -1.94 1.52
N ASP A 201 18.99 -1.44 2.74
CA ASP A 201 18.94 -2.31 3.93
C ASP A 201 17.66 -3.16 3.97
N PRO A 202 17.74 -4.50 3.97
CA PRO A 202 16.56 -5.36 4.00
C PRO A 202 15.60 -5.05 5.15
N TYR A 203 16.13 -4.72 6.33
CA TYR A 203 15.30 -4.35 7.49
C TYR A 203 14.43 -3.12 7.22
N VAL A 204 14.99 -2.14 6.50
CA VAL A 204 14.27 -0.92 6.14
C VAL A 204 13.25 -1.19 5.05
N ILE A 205 13.56 -2.06 4.08
CA ILE A 205 12.61 -2.53 3.07
C ILE A 205 11.40 -3.19 3.76
N HIS A 206 11.64 -4.12 4.70
CA HIS A 206 10.55 -4.76 5.47
C HIS A 206 9.76 -3.74 6.30
N MET A 207 10.43 -2.82 7.01
CA MET A 207 9.75 -1.74 7.75
C MET A 207 8.89 -0.84 6.84
N ILE A 208 9.34 -0.55 5.62
CA ILE A 208 8.57 0.22 4.63
C ILE A 208 7.34 -0.60 4.19
N ILE A 209 7.49 -1.89 3.90
CA ILE A 209 6.37 -2.80 3.60
C ILE A 209 5.35 -2.79 4.74
N CYS A 210 5.78 -2.97 5.99
CA CYS A 210 4.90 -2.93 7.16
C CYS A 210 4.13 -1.60 7.26
N LYS A 211 4.82 -0.45 7.13
CA LYS A 211 4.18 0.88 7.19
C LYS A 211 3.26 1.19 6.01
N LEU A 212 3.47 0.56 4.85
CA LEU A 212 2.57 0.68 3.70
C LEU A 212 1.34 -0.24 3.82
N LEU A 213 1.42 -1.28 4.65
CA LEU A 213 0.36 -2.27 4.88
C LEU A 213 -0.24 -2.21 6.30
N GLU A 214 0.03 -1.16 7.07
CA GLU A 214 -0.44 -0.94 8.45
C GLU A 214 -1.98 -1.12 8.60
N SER A 215 -2.74 -0.84 7.54
CA SER A 215 -4.20 -1.08 7.50
C SER A 215 -4.61 -2.55 7.65
N TYR A 216 -3.69 -3.50 7.44
CA TYR A 216 -3.92 -4.94 7.55
C TYR A 216 -3.42 -5.52 8.88
N ASP A 217 -2.72 -4.75 9.73
CA ASP A 217 -2.21 -5.23 11.02
C ASP A 217 -3.30 -5.90 11.90
N PRO A 218 -4.52 -5.33 12.07
CA PRO A 218 -5.55 -5.97 12.89
C PRO A 218 -5.99 -7.34 12.39
N LEU A 219 -5.91 -7.56 11.07
CA LEU A 219 -6.27 -8.84 10.44
C LEU A 219 -5.15 -9.87 10.58
N VAL A 220 -3.88 -9.43 10.53
CA VAL A 220 -2.74 -10.31 10.88
C VAL A 220 -2.83 -10.72 12.35
N ASP A 221 -3.11 -9.79 13.26
CA ASP A 221 -3.21 -10.08 14.70
C ASP A 221 -4.34 -11.07 15.02
N GLU A 222 -5.49 -10.99 14.33
CA GLU A 222 -6.58 -11.97 14.45
C GLU A 222 -6.18 -13.37 13.92
N LEU A 223 -5.42 -13.42 12.82
CA LEU A 223 -4.95 -14.67 12.22
C LEU A 223 -3.82 -15.33 13.03
N GLU A 224 -2.95 -14.54 13.64
CA GLU A 224 -1.95 -14.99 14.63
C GLU A 224 -2.66 -15.51 15.90
N ALA A 225 -3.63 -14.78 16.44
CA ALA A 225 -4.40 -15.20 17.63
C ALA A 225 -5.26 -16.46 17.42
N THR A 226 -5.73 -16.69 16.18
CA THR A 226 -6.45 -17.93 15.82
C THR A 226 -5.53 -19.10 15.46
N GLY A 227 -4.21 -18.91 15.48
CA GLY A 227 -3.23 -19.97 15.20
C GLY A 227 -3.25 -20.44 13.74
N GLN A 228 -3.54 -19.54 12.80
CA GLN A 228 -3.51 -19.85 11.35
C GLN A 228 -2.12 -19.65 10.71
N PHE A 229 -1.20 -19.01 11.43
CA PHE A 229 0.23 -19.00 11.14
C PHE A 229 0.92 -19.95 12.14
N THR A 230 1.45 -21.07 11.65
CA THR A 230 1.99 -22.14 12.52
C THR A 230 3.40 -22.59 12.13
N SER A 231 4.38 -21.68 12.21
CA SER A 231 5.78 -22.12 12.24
C SER A 231 6.18 -22.60 13.65
N PRO A 232 6.79 -23.79 13.80
CA PRO A 232 7.41 -24.21 15.05
C PRO A 232 8.54 -23.27 15.53
N GLU A 233 9.09 -22.45 14.63
CA GLU A 233 10.14 -21.48 14.95
C GLU A 233 9.59 -20.23 15.68
N ASP A 234 8.32 -19.85 15.44
CA ASP A 234 7.69 -18.70 16.12
C ASP A 234 7.55 -18.90 17.63
N LEU A 235 7.25 -20.14 18.06
CA LEU A 235 7.09 -20.48 19.49
C LEU A 235 8.39 -20.38 20.29
N MET A 236 9.55 -20.40 19.62
CA MET A 236 10.87 -20.20 20.24
C MET A 236 11.20 -18.72 20.46
N LEU A 237 10.40 -17.80 19.92
CA LEU A 237 10.64 -16.35 19.94
C LEU A 237 9.73 -15.57 20.90
N VAL A 238 8.85 -16.27 21.63
CA VAL A 238 7.88 -15.65 22.57
C VAL A 238 8.41 -15.58 24.01
N ASP A 239 9.47 -16.32 24.34
CA ASP A 239 9.94 -16.50 25.73
C ASP A 239 10.94 -15.42 26.19
N GLU A 240 10.63 -14.14 25.93
CA GLU A 240 11.20 -12.98 26.64
C GLU A 240 10.08 -11.97 26.97
N ALA A 241 9.28 -12.33 27.98
CA ALA A 241 8.43 -11.37 28.69
C ALA A 241 9.31 -10.32 29.40
N PRO A 242 8.84 -9.06 29.59
CA PRO A 242 9.65 -8.02 30.20
C PRO A 242 10.06 -8.38 31.63
N ASP A 243 11.29 -8.04 32.00
CA ASP A 243 11.88 -8.25 33.33
C ASP A 243 11.04 -7.58 34.43
N VAL A 244 10.15 -8.36 35.03
CA VAL A 244 9.41 -8.03 36.24
C VAL A 244 9.74 -9.09 37.28
N THR A 245 10.50 -8.67 38.29
CA THR A 245 11.07 -9.50 39.36
C THR A 245 10.02 -9.90 40.41
N ASP A 246 8.93 -10.55 40.00
CA ASP A 246 7.94 -11.15 40.89
C ASP A 246 8.43 -12.54 41.36
N GLY A 247 8.68 -12.66 42.67
CA GLY A 247 9.16 -13.91 43.29
C GLY A 247 8.15 -15.07 43.23
N PRO A 248 8.63 -16.33 43.41
CA PRO A 248 7.83 -17.54 43.17
C PRO A 248 6.54 -17.64 44.03
N GLU A 249 6.52 -17.00 45.20
CA GLU A 249 5.37 -17.03 46.11
C GLU A 249 4.13 -16.28 45.55
N GLN A 250 4.32 -15.15 44.85
CA GLN A 250 3.20 -14.40 44.27
C GLN A 250 2.56 -15.12 43.06
N LYS A 251 3.35 -15.90 42.32
CA LYS A 251 2.82 -16.74 41.23
C LYS A 251 1.88 -17.82 41.77
N GLN A 252 2.16 -18.33 42.97
CA GLN A 252 1.32 -19.32 43.65
C GLN A 252 -0.01 -18.72 44.14
N GLU A 253 0.00 -17.50 44.71
CA GLU A 253 -1.23 -16.79 45.12
C GLU A 253 -2.13 -16.42 43.94
N ARG A 254 -1.58 -15.88 42.84
CA ARG A 254 -2.39 -15.55 41.65
C ARG A 254 -3.04 -16.79 41.02
N LEU A 255 -2.33 -17.93 41.02
CA LEU A 255 -2.84 -19.20 40.48
C LEU A 255 -3.90 -19.81 41.41
N ALA A 256 -3.76 -19.67 42.73
CA ALA A 256 -4.79 -20.05 43.71
C ALA A 256 -6.06 -19.18 43.59
N SER A 257 -5.90 -17.86 43.38
CA SER A 257 -7.01 -16.93 43.14
C SER A 257 -7.79 -17.30 41.86
N ALA A 258 -7.08 -17.55 40.75
CA ALA A 258 -7.69 -17.95 39.48
C ALA A 258 -8.45 -19.30 39.58
N LEU A 259 -7.92 -20.25 40.36
CA LEU A 259 -8.62 -21.52 40.64
C LEU A 259 -9.89 -21.32 41.48
N GLN A 260 -9.92 -20.36 42.40
CA GLN A 260 -11.14 -20.04 43.16
C GLN A 260 -12.20 -19.33 42.31
N GLU A 261 -11.82 -18.43 41.40
CA GLU A 261 -12.77 -17.82 40.45
C GLU A 261 -13.36 -18.85 39.50
N ALA A 262 -12.55 -19.76 38.95
CA ALA A 262 -13.02 -20.85 38.09
C ALA A 262 -14.05 -21.76 38.80
N GLN A 263 -13.81 -22.09 40.07
CA GLN A 263 -14.75 -22.89 40.88
C GLN A 263 -16.04 -22.14 41.24
N ALA A 264 -16.01 -20.81 41.35
CA ALA A 264 -17.20 -20.00 41.61
C ALA A 264 -18.12 -19.90 40.37
N THR A 265 -17.55 -19.91 39.16
CA THR A 265 -18.33 -19.90 37.91
C THR A 265 -19.11 -21.20 37.65
N ASP A 266 -18.56 -22.37 38.00
CA ASP A 266 -19.25 -23.66 37.78
C ASP A 266 -20.50 -23.82 38.66
N MET A 267 -20.43 -23.37 39.92
CA MET A 267 -21.57 -23.42 40.86
C MET A 267 -22.76 -22.52 40.48
N SER A 268 -22.59 -21.60 39.53
CA SER A 268 -23.62 -20.64 39.12
C SER A 268 -24.52 -21.14 37.97
N ASN A 269 -24.10 -22.18 37.24
CA ASN A 269 -24.80 -22.65 36.02
C ASN A 269 -25.80 -23.80 36.26
N GLU A 270 -25.79 -24.48 37.40
CA GLU A 270 -26.69 -25.63 37.67
C GLU A 270 -28.10 -25.25 38.18
N GLN A 271 -28.41 -23.97 38.41
CA GLN A 271 -29.70 -23.55 39.00
C GLN A 271 -30.71 -22.93 38.01
N GLN A 272 -30.50 -23.00 36.69
CA GLN A 272 -31.46 -22.46 35.70
C GLN A 272 -31.99 -23.47 34.66
N LEU A 273 -31.89 -24.78 34.90
CA LEU A 273 -32.50 -25.80 34.04
C LEU A 273 -33.67 -26.53 34.72
N SER A 274 -34.81 -25.83 34.90
CA SER A 274 -36.07 -26.44 35.34
C SER A 274 -37.27 -25.58 34.92
N THR A 275 -38.39 -26.23 34.54
CA THR A 275 -39.67 -25.63 34.07
C THR A 275 -39.61 -25.04 32.64
N SER A 276 -40.57 -25.26 31.73
CA SER A 276 -41.76 -26.13 31.75
C SER A 276 -42.26 -26.40 30.32
N SER A 277 -42.77 -27.61 30.04
CA SER A 277 -43.50 -27.95 28.80
C SER A 277 -44.88 -28.53 29.13
N PRO A 278 -45.99 -28.03 28.54
CA PRO A 278 -47.32 -28.64 28.69
C PRO A 278 -47.74 -29.54 27.49
N PRO A 279 -48.72 -30.45 27.67
CA PRO A 279 -48.98 -31.61 26.78
C PRO A 279 -50.18 -31.43 25.82
N PRO A 280 -50.44 -32.39 24.88
CA PRO A 280 -51.53 -32.30 23.91
C PRO A 280 -52.89 -32.85 24.40
N PRO A 281 -54.04 -32.36 23.88
CA PRO A 281 -55.37 -32.92 24.15
C PRO A 281 -55.89 -33.87 23.04
N PRO A 282 -56.89 -34.74 23.33
CA PRO A 282 -57.36 -35.81 22.43
C PRO A 282 -58.71 -35.53 21.72
N LEU A 283 -59.13 -36.43 20.84
CA LEU A 283 -60.50 -36.50 20.29
C LEU A 283 -61.49 -37.19 21.27
N GLN A 284 -62.76 -36.78 21.30
CA GLN A 284 -63.97 -37.60 20.95
C GLN A 284 -65.31 -37.02 21.46
N SER A 285 -66.42 -37.60 20.94
CA SER A 285 -67.84 -37.56 21.40
C SER A 285 -68.58 -36.21 21.34
N THR A 286 -69.54 -35.97 20.43
CA THR A 286 -70.91 -36.54 20.22
C THR A 286 -71.97 -36.08 21.24
N THR A 287 -72.91 -35.24 20.75
CA THR A 287 -74.38 -35.19 21.00
C THR A 287 -74.93 -35.50 22.42
N LEU A 288 -75.88 -34.72 22.94
CA LEU A 288 -77.31 -34.81 22.54
C LEU A 288 -78.15 -33.64 23.10
N GLU A 289 -79.17 -33.21 22.32
CA GLU A 289 -80.50 -32.73 22.78
C GLU A 289 -80.56 -31.38 23.57
N LYS A 290 -81.56 -30.49 23.49
CA LYS A 290 -82.94 -30.40 22.93
C LYS A 290 -83.33 -28.88 22.88
N GLU A 291 -84.43 -28.36 22.33
CA GLU A 291 -85.61 -28.88 21.61
C GLU A 291 -86.13 -27.79 20.63
N ALA A 292 -86.49 -28.11 19.38
CA ALA A 292 -87.85 -28.01 18.81
C ALA A 292 -88.47 -26.61 18.57
N GLU A 293 -88.08 -25.96 17.47
CA GLU A 293 -89.03 -25.24 16.60
C GLU A 293 -88.76 -25.67 15.13
N SER A 294 -89.78 -25.68 14.26
CA SER A 294 -89.79 -26.55 13.07
C SER A 294 -88.74 -26.21 11.99
N LEU A 295 -87.68 -27.01 11.95
CA LEU A 295 -86.54 -26.90 11.02
C LEU A 295 -86.88 -26.75 9.50
N PRO A 296 -87.92 -27.39 8.91
CA PRO A 296 -88.14 -27.35 7.47
C PRO A 296 -88.35 -25.93 6.92
N SER A 297 -89.18 -25.12 7.60
CA SER A 297 -89.52 -23.77 7.15
C SER A 297 -88.39 -22.76 7.36
N HIS A 298 -87.50 -23.01 8.32
CA HIS A 298 -86.29 -22.21 8.53
C HIS A 298 -85.22 -22.53 7.48
N MET A 299 -85.03 -23.82 7.15
CA MET A 299 -84.13 -24.24 6.06
C MET A 299 -84.56 -23.70 4.70
N GLN A 300 -85.86 -23.74 4.37
CA GLN A 300 -86.35 -23.20 3.10
C GLN A 300 -86.06 -21.70 2.95
N ARG A 301 -86.32 -20.89 3.99
CA ARG A 301 -85.99 -19.46 3.99
C ARG A 301 -84.49 -19.19 3.86
N LEU A 302 -83.63 -20.01 4.45
CA LEU A 302 -82.16 -19.89 4.31
C LEU A 302 -81.64 -20.39 2.96
N GLN A 303 -82.31 -21.35 2.31
CA GLN A 303 -81.97 -21.79 0.95
C GLN A 303 -82.36 -20.74 -0.09
N GLU A 304 -83.54 -20.13 0.02
CA GLU A 304 -83.99 -19.04 -0.87
C GLU A 304 -83.04 -17.83 -0.78
N LYS A 305 -82.69 -17.42 0.45
CA LYS A 305 -81.80 -16.27 0.69
C LYS A 305 -80.36 -16.50 0.17
N ARG A 306 -79.85 -17.74 0.27
CA ARG A 306 -78.55 -18.11 -0.33
C ARG A 306 -78.60 -18.25 -1.85
N ARG A 307 -79.78 -18.46 -2.44
CA ARG A 307 -79.95 -18.49 -3.90
C ARG A 307 -79.90 -17.08 -4.49
N GLN A 308 -80.62 -16.14 -3.87
CA GLN A 308 -80.58 -14.72 -4.26
C GLN A 308 -79.19 -14.09 -4.04
N GLN A 309 -78.55 -14.30 -2.88
CA GLN A 309 -77.15 -13.87 -2.69
C GLN A 309 -76.14 -14.55 -3.63
N GLY A 310 -76.48 -15.72 -4.19
CA GLY A 310 -75.66 -16.39 -5.18
C GLY A 310 -75.71 -15.70 -6.54
N ASP A 311 -76.90 -15.37 -7.02
CA ASP A 311 -77.09 -14.71 -8.32
C ASP A 311 -76.57 -13.24 -8.29
N ASP A 312 -76.81 -12.49 -7.21
CA ASP A 312 -76.32 -11.10 -7.06
C ASP A 312 -74.77 -11.01 -7.08
N LEU A 313 -74.07 -12.03 -6.55
CA LEU A 313 -72.61 -12.11 -6.56
C LEU A 313 -72.04 -12.61 -7.90
N VAL A 314 -72.81 -13.37 -8.68
CA VAL A 314 -72.40 -13.87 -9.99
C VAL A 314 -72.49 -12.79 -11.07
N ASP A 315 -73.48 -11.89 -11.01
CA ASP A 315 -73.58 -10.75 -11.95
C ASP A 315 -72.59 -9.64 -11.59
N ALA A 316 -72.47 -9.25 -10.31
CA ALA A 316 -71.49 -8.24 -9.88
C ALA A 316 -70.04 -8.66 -10.17
N GLY A 317 -69.73 -9.96 -10.07
CA GLY A 317 -68.43 -10.50 -10.45
C GLY A 317 -68.17 -10.58 -11.95
N ARG A 318 -69.20 -10.45 -12.81
CA ARG A 318 -69.05 -10.59 -14.27
C ARG A 318 -68.55 -9.30 -14.92
N ASP A 319 -69.12 -8.16 -14.53
CA ASP A 319 -68.73 -6.85 -15.07
C ASP A 319 -67.31 -6.41 -14.64
N GLU A 320 -66.85 -6.76 -13.43
CA GLU A 320 -65.46 -6.50 -13.03
C GLU A 320 -64.44 -7.43 -13.72
N LEU A 321 -64.83 -8.65 -14.08
CA LEU A 321 -63.90 -9.65 -14.64
C LEU A 321 -63.67 -9.54 -16.15
N ASP A 322 -64.51 -8.85 -16.89
CA ASP A 322 -64.32 -8.66 -18.35
C ASP A 322 -63.69 -7.29 -18.69
N GLY A 323 -63.75 -6.30 -17.79
CA GLY A 323 -62.96 -5.07 -17.90
C GLY A 323 -61.45 -5.25 -17.61
N ALA A 324 -61.09 -6.20 -16.74
CA ALA A 324 -59.71 -6.40 -16.27
C ALA A 324 -58.88 -7.42 -17.09
N LYS A 325 -59.44 -8.06 -18.12
CA LYS A 325 -58.74 -9.09 -18.93
C LYS A 325 -58.15 -8.59 -20.26
N ALA A 326 -57.98 -7.27 -20.40
CA ALA A 326 -57.32 -6.66 -21.56
C ALA A 326 -55.81 -6.37 -21.37
N HIS A 327 -55.21 -6.70 -20.21
CA HIS A 327 -53.76 -6.57 -19.99
C HIS A 327 -53.05 -7.92 -19.82
N GLU A 328 -52.55 -8.41 -20.94
CA GLU A 328 -51.26 -9.10 -21.10
C GLU A 328 -50.80 -10.03 -19.94
N ARG A 329 -51.20 -11.32 -19.98
CA ARG A 329 -50.55 -12.37 -19.20
C ARG A 329 -49.13 -12.63 -19.72
N ARG A 330 -48.16 -11.79 -19.34
CA ARG A 330 -46.75 -12.15 -19.45
C ARG A 330 -46.46 -13.22 -18.41
N HIS A 331 -46.19 -14.44 -18.87
CA HIS A 331 -45.68 -15.50 -18.01
C HIS A 331 -44.33 -15.06 -17.45
N PHE A 332 -44.30 -14.61 -16.19
CA PHE A 332 -43.06 -14.44 -15.43
C PHE A 332 -42.46 -15.82 -15.21
N SER A 333 -41.64 -16.25 -16.17
CA SER A 333 -40.89 -17.50 -16.08
C SER A 333 -40.06 -17.48 -14.82
N PHE A 334 -40.04 -18.59 -14.09
CA PHE A 334 -39.13 -18.78 -12.94
C PHE A 334 -37.68 -18.45 -13.32
N ILE A 335 -37.29 -18.76 -14.56
CA ILE A 335 -35.99 -18.43 -15.16
C ILE A 335 -35.76 -16.91 -15.23
N TYR A 336 -36.78 -16.10 -15.52
CA TYR A 336 -36.65 -14.64 -15.56
C TYR A 336 -36.44 -14.07 -14.15
N ILE A 337 -37.15 -14.59 -13.15
CA ILE A 337 -36.99 -14.15 -11.75
C ILE A 337 -35.61 -14.56 -11.22
N THR A 338 -35.16 -15.80 -11.45
CA THR A 338 -33.81 -16.24 -11.04
C THR A 338 -32.71 -15.49 -11.79
N LEU A 339 -32.88 -15.24 -13.10
CA LEU A 339 -31.95 -14.42 -13.89
C LEU A 339 -31.88 -12.99 -13.36
N GLN A 340 -33.01 -12.38 -12.98
CA GLN A 340 -33.05 -11.02 -12.48
C GLN A 340 -32.46 -10.89 -11.06
N VAL A 341 -32.60 -11.92 -10.21
CA VAL A 341 -31.90 -11.99 -8.91
C VAL A 341 -30.39 -12.17 -9.12
N MET A 342 -29.95 -12.92 -10.12
CA MET A 342 -28.52 -13.07 -10.47
C MET A 342 -27.94 -11.83 -11.17
N LEU A 343 -28.72 -11.10 -11.96
CA LEU A 343 -28.30 -9.87 -12.63
C LEU A 343 -28.40 -8.63 -11.74
N ALA A 344 -29.21 -8.62 -10.68
CA ALA A 344 -29.34 -7.48 -9.78
C ALA A 344 -27.98 -7.06 -9.15
N PRO A 345 -27.15 -7.97 -8.60
CA PRO A 345 -25.78 -7.64 -8.15
C PRO A 345 -24.90 -7.07 -9.27
N ILE A 346 -25.05 -7.57 -10.49
CA ILE A 346 -24.27 -7.13 -11.66
C ILE A 346 -24.73 -5.73 -12.09
N GLN A 347 -26.03 -5.43 -12.02
CA GLN A 347 -26.58 -4.11 -12.28
C GLN A 347 -26.18 -3.09 -11.20
N THR A 348 -26.20 -3.44 -9.92
CA THR A 348 -25.71 -2.54 -8.87
C THR A 348 -24.19 -2.36 -8.96
N MET A 349 -23.42 -3.41 -9.26
CA MET A 349 -21.99 -3.30 -9.54
C MET A 349 -21.73 -2.38 -10.74
N TRP A 350 -22.47 -2.54 -11.85
CA TRP A 350 -22.37 -1.67 -13.02
C TRP A 350 -22.73 -0.22 -12.68
N LEU A 351 -23.81 0.00 -11.92
CA LEU A 351 -24.20 1.34 -11.47
C LEU A 351 -23.14 1.98 -10.57
N TYR A 352 -22.57 1.24 -9.60
CA TYR A 352 -21.44 1.71 -8.79
C TYR A 352 -20.20 2.01 -9.64
N LEU A 353 -19.86 1.14 -10.60
CA LEU A 353 -18.76 1.36 -11.53
C LEU A 353 -18.99 2.64 -12.34
N THR A 354 -20.20 2.85 -12.90
CA THR A 354 -20.55 4.08 -13.62
C THR A 354 -20.61 5.31 -12.71
N ALA A 355 -20.99 5.19 -11.43
CA ALA A 355 -20.97 6.29 -10.47
C ALA A 355 -19.53 6.73 -10.16
N ILE A 356 -18.63 5.77 -9.93
CA ILE A 356 -17.19 6.03 -9.77
C ILE A 356 -16.63 6.68 -11.04
N LEU A 357 -16.95 6.15 -12.23
CA LEU A 357 -16.53 6.67 -13.54
C LEU A 357 -17.16 8.02 -13.95
N THR A 358 -18.28 8.43 -13.33
CA THR A 358 -18.88 9.76 -13.53
C THR A 358 -18.32 10.78 -12.54
N SER A 359 -17.98 10.36 -11.31
CA SER A 359 -17.25 11.21 -10.34
C SER A 359 -15.81 11.59 -10.77
N SER A 360 -15.29 10.93 -11.81
CA SER A 360 -14.05 11.30 -12.49
C SER A 360 -14.26 12.17 -13.74
N GLN A 361 -15.49 12.42 -14.24
CA GLN A 361 -15.72 13.25 -15.45
C GLN A 361 -15.24 14.69 -15.34
N GLU A 362 -15.41 15.34 -14.21
CA GLU A 362 -14.87 16.70 -13.99
C GLU A 362 -13.33 16.70 -13.92
N ARG A 363 -12.72 15.58 -13.48
CA ARG A 363 -11.25 15.40 -13.44
C ARG A 363 -10.67 14.94 -14.79
N TYR A 364 -11.42 14.19 -15.61
CA TYR A 364 -10.99 13.75 -16.95
C TYR A 364 -10.67 14.94 -17.86
N GLN A 365 -11.36 16.08 -17.74
CA GLN A 365 -11.07 17.26 -18.57
C GLN A 365 -9.70 17.88 -18.31
N GLN A 366 -9.16 17.73 -17.09
CA GLN A 366 -7.83 18.22 -16.72
C GLN A 366 -6.74 17.26 -17.23
N VAL A 367 -6.93 15.95 -17.05
CA VAL A 367 -5.97 14.91 -17.49
C VAL A 367 -5.89 14.77 -19.01
N ALA A 368 -7.01 14.97 -19.73
CA ALA A 368 -7.10 14.79 -21.18
C ALA A 368 -6.06 15.59 -22.00
N GLN A 369 -5.51 16.68 -21.43
CA GLN A 369 -4.51 17.53 -22.09
C GLN A 369 -3.11 16.89 -22.15
N HIS A 370 -2.75 15.99 -21.21
CA HIS A 370 -1.45 15.31 -21.18
C HIS A 370 -1.39 14.05 -22.08
N THR A 371 -2.53 13.44 -22.41
CA THR A 371 -2.69 12.10 -23.02
C THR A 371 -2.13 11.84 -24.45
N LYS A 372 -1.28 12.71 -25.02
CA LYS A 372 -0.90 12.58 -26.45
C LYS A 372 0.21 11.56 -26.75
N ARG A 373 1.00 11.08 -25.76
CA ARG A 373 2.21 10.27 -26.00
C ARG A 373 2.08 8.77 -25.72
N THR A 374 1.26 8.35 -24.75
CA THR A 374 1.20 6.97 -24.21
C THR A 374 0.37 5.96 -25.02
N ARG A 375 -0.24 6.37 -26.14
CA ARG A 375 -1.38 5.70 -26.82
C ARG A 375 -1.11 4.29 -27.43
N HIS A 376 0.09 3.72 -27.29
CA HIS A 376 0.51 2.50 -28.01
C HIS A 376 1.19 1.42 -27.15
N VAL A 377 1.41 1.64 -25.85
CA VAL A 377 2.04 0.64 -24.95
C VAL A 377 1.05 0.25 -23.87
N ARG A 378 0.90 -1.07 -23.62
CA ARG A 378 0.05 -1.60 -22.54
C ARG A 378 0.76 -1.38 -21.21
N LEU A 379 0.20 -0.57 -20.33
CA LEU A 379 0.89 -0.15 -19.10
C LEU A 379 1.04 -1.32 -18.11
N LEU A 380 0.10 -2.26 -18.10
CA LEU A 380 0.09 -3.39 -17.16
C LEU A 380 1.06 -4.53 -17.55
N GLU A 381 1.46 -4.64 -18.82
CA GLU A 381 2.21 -5.81 -19.33
C GLU A 381 3.61 -5.97 -18.69
N PRO A 382 4.43 -4.91 -18.49
CA PRO A 382 5.70 -5.01 -17.79
C PRO A 382 5.56 -5.44 -16.32
N TRP A 383 4.56 -4.93 -15.61
CA TRP A 383 4.27 -5.35 -14.23
C TRP A 383 3.84 -6.81 -14.16
N MET A 384 3.01 -7.28 -15.09
CA MET A 384 2.65 -8.70 -15.18
C MET A 384 3.87 -9.57 -15.47
N HIS A 385 4.78 -9.14 -16.35
CA HIS A 385 6.05 -9.84 -16.60
C HIS A 385 6.92 -9.90 -15.34
N PHE A 386 7.07 -8.79 -14.62
CA PHE A 386 7.78 -8.77 -13.34
C PHE A 386 7.15 -9.72 -12.31
N LEU A 387 5.83 -9.68 -12.13
CA LEU A 387 5.13 -10.55 -11.18
C LEU A 387 5.25 -12.04 -11.53
N ARG A 388 5.23 -12.38 -12.83
CA ARG A 388 5.50 -13.74 -13.33
C ARG A 388 6.87 -14.24 -12.88
N ILE A 389 7.88 -13.37 -12.97
CA ILE A 389 9.22 -13.66 -12.44
C ILE A 389 9.15 -13.73 -10.93
N ALA A 390 8.80 -12.66 -10.22
CA ALA A 390 8.81 -12.57 -8.75
C ALA A 390 8.20 -13.80 -8.07
N PHE A 391 7.02 -14.26 -8.49
CA PHE A 391 6.32 -15.40 -7.91
C PHE A 391 6.71 -16.80 -8.46
N LEU A 392 7.84 -16.92 -9.18
CA LEU A 392 8.34 -18.18 -9.75
C LEU A 392 7.27 -18.93 -10.57
N VAL A 393 6.45 -18.19 -11.33
CA VAL A 393 5.28 -18.73 -12.03
C VAL A 393 5.64 -19.86 -12.99
N ASP A 394 6.82 -19.80 -13.62
CA ASP A 394 7.28 -20.81 -14.57
C ASP A 394 7.81 -22.10 -13.95
N ASP A 395 8.25 -22.07 -12.69
CA ASP A 395 8.76 -23.25 -11.98
C ASP A 395 7.62 -24.09 -11.37
N ARG A 396 6.38 -23.61 -11.48
CA ARG A 396 5.20 -24.13 -10.77
C ARG A 396 4.05 -24.40 -11.75
N PRO A 397 3.76 -25.67 -12.12
CA PRO A 397 2.94 -25.99 -13.28
C PRO A 397 1.49 -25.49 -13.19
N VAL A 398 0.89 -25.50 -11.99
CA VAL A 398 -0.49 -25.03 -11.78
C VAL A 398 -0.57 -23.50 -11.85
N LEU A 399 0.37 -22.79 -11.21
CA LEU A 399 0.46 -21.33 -11.30
C LEU A 399 0.78 -20.88 -12.74
N GLN A 400 1.66 -21.59 -13.47
CA GLN A 400 1.91 -21.37 -14.89
C GLN A 400 0.66 -21.58 -15.75
N TRP A 401 -0.11 -22.64 -15.48
CA TRP A 401 -1.38 -22.90 -16.15
C TRP A 401 -2.40 -21.81 -15.86
N THR A 402 -2.62 -21.44 -14.59
CA THR A 402 -3.56 -20.38 -14.18
C THR A 402 -3.18 -19.05 -14.83
N TRP A 403 -1.90 -18.69 -14.82
CA TRP A 403 -1.38 -17.50 -15.50
C TRP A 403 -1.67 -17.53 -17.01
N SER A 404 -1.46 -18.69 -17.64
CA SER A 404 -1.75 -18.89 -19.07
C SER A 404 -3.25 -18.84 -19.38
N MET A 405 -4.12 -19.35 -18.50
CA MET A 405 -5.58 -19.26 -18.63
C MET A 405 -6.07 -17.81 -18.47
N VAL A 406 -5.56 -17.07 -17.47
CA VAL A 406 -5.83 -15.64 -17.30
C VAL A 406 -5.39 -14.87 -18.55
N GLY A 407 -4.17 -15.10 -19.04
CA GLY A 407 -3.67 -14.47 -20.27
C GLY A 407 -4.47 -14.85 -21.54
N MET A 408 -4.97 -16.08 -21.63
CA MET A 408 -5.70 -16.58 -22.81
C MET A 408 -7.18 -16.23 -22.83
N PHE A 409 -7.85 -16.16 -21.67
CA PHE A 409 -9.30 -15.95 -21.57
C PHE A 409 -9.68 -14.59 -20.98
N LEU A 410 -9.06 -14.17 -19.87
CA LEU A 410 -9.40 -12.88 -19.24
C LEU A 410 -8.92 -11.71 -20.10
N TRP A 411 -7.69 -11.74 -20.60
CA TRP A 411 -7.12 -10.59 -21.33
C TRP A 411 -7.83 -10.30 -22.67
N PRO A 412 -8.18 -11.29 -23.53
CA PRO A 412 -8.99 -11.03 -24.70
C PRO A 412 -10.41 -10.55 -24.38
N LEU A 413 -11.02 -11.04 -23.28
CA LEU A 413 -12.32 -10.56 -22.83
C LEU A 413 -12.26 -9.09 -22.39
N VAL A 414 -11.28 -8.71 -21.57
CA VAL A 414 -10.98 -7.32 -21.19
C VAL A 414 -10.74 -6.45 -22.44
N ARG A 415 -10.06 -6.97 -23.47
CA ARG A 415 -9.87 -6.26 -24.74
C ARG A 415 -11.17 -6.05 -25.52
N VAL A 416 -12.00 -7.08 -25.68
CA VAL A 416 -13.24 -7.03 -26.47
C VAL A 416 -14.27 -6.10 -25.81
N LEU A 417 -14.32 -6.05 -24.48
CA LEU A 417 -15.19 -5.15 -23.71
C LEU A 417 -14.66 -3.70 -23.65
N GLY A 418 -13.58 -3.35 -24.38
CA GLY A 418 -12.93 -2.04 -24.31
C GLY A 418 -12.19 -1.76 -22.99
N GLY A 419 -12.18 -2.73 -22.07
CA GLY A 419 -11.58 -2.69 -20.75
C GLY A 419 -10.07 -2.43 -20.75
N GLY A 420 -9.33 -2.79 -21.79
CA GLY A 420 -7.89 -2.47 -21.88
C GLY A 420 -7.60 -0.96 -21.73
N LEU A 421 -8.36 -0.12 -22.45
CA LEU A 421 -8.25 1.34 -22.35
C LEU A 421 -8.78 1.89 -21.01
N LEU A 422 -9.64 1.15 -20.30
CA LEU A 422 -10.12 1.52 -18.98
C LEU A 422 -9.09 1.15 -17.90
N VAL A 423 -8.42 0.00 -18.04
CA VAL A 423 -7.32 -0.45 -17.18
C VAL A 423 -6.13 0.50 -17.30
N ASP A 424 -5.66 0.80 -18.51
CA ASP A 424 -4.54 1.73 -18.72
C ASP A 424 -4.84 3.11 -18.08
N LYS A 425 -6.07 3.64 -18.24
CA LYS A 425 -6.50 4.90 -17.61
C LYS A 425 -6.66 4.83 -16.10
N PHE A 426 -7.15 3.70 -15.58
CA PHE A 426 -7.26 3.49 -14.13
C PHE A 426 -5.88 3.45 -13.49
N LEU A 427 -4.90 2.81 -14.15
CA LEU A 427 -3.51 2.77 -13.72
C LEU A 427 -2.89 4.17 -13.76
N GLU A 428 -3.04 4.92 -14.85
CA GLU A 428 -2.61 6.32 -14.95
C GLU A 428 -3.22 7.21 -13.84
N GLN A 429 -4.53 7.10 -13.59
CA GLN A 429 -5.20 7.81 -12.51
C GLN A 429 -4.71 7.37 -11.12
N THR A 430 -4.38 6.09 -10.94
CA THR A 430 -3.85 5.55 -9.68
C THR A 430 -2.44 6.07 -9.40
N ILE A 431 -1.58 6.14 -10.42
CA ILE A 431 -0.24 6.76 -10.32
C ILE A 431 -0.37 8.24 -9.98
N MET A 432 -1.25 8.98 -10.65
CA MET A 432 -1.52 10.39 -10.34
C MET A 432 -2.09 10.59 -8.92
N HIS A 433 -2.76 9.60 -8.34
CA HIS A 433 -3.16 9.63 -6.93
C HIS A 433 -1.97 9.37 -5.99
N PHE A 434 -1.11 8.39 -6.29
CA PHE A 434 0.12 8.14 -5.54
C PHE A 434 1.12 9.31 -5.61
N LEU A 435 1.12 10.08 -6.70
CA LEU A 435 1.87 11.33 -6.84
C LEU A 435 1.06 12.57 -6.41
N GLY A 436 -0.10 12.38 -5.77
CA GLY A 436 -0.92 13.46 -5.25
C GLY A 436 -0.24 14.19 -4.08
N GLU A 437 -0.61 15.45 -3.86
CA GLU A 437 -0.03 16.33 -2.83
C GLU A 437 0.01 15.67 -1.44
N ASP A 438 -1.10 15.04 -1.01
CA ASP A 438 -1.20 14.37 0.29
C ASP A 438 -0.26 13.16 0.42
N GLN A 439 -0.08 12.39 -0.66
CA GLN A 439 0.79 11.21 -0.69
C GLN A 439 2.27 11.62 -0.71
N LEU A 440 2.63 12.67 -1.46
CA LEU A 440 3.98 13.24 -1.42
C LEU A 440 4.33 13.77 -0.03
N VAL A 441 3.39 14.42 0.67
CA VAL A 441 3.58 14.83 2.07
C VAL A 441 3.77 13.61 2.98
N TYR A 442 2.99 12.54 2.80
CA TYR A 442 3.16 11.29 3.54
C TYR A 442 4.55 10.66 3.29
N TYR A 443 5.02 10.58 2.04
CA TYR A 443 6.34 10.03 1.72
C TYR A 443 7.50 10.90 2.26
N LEU A 444 7.37 12.22 2.21
CA LEU A 444 8.32 13.14 2.84
C LEU A 444 8.35 12.98 4.37
N GLN A 445 7.19 12.79 5.01
CA GLN A 445 7.12 12.52 6.45
C GLN A 445 7.70 11.14 6.79
N LEU A 446 7.42 10.11 5.98
CA LEU A 446 8.01 8.79 6.13
C LEU A 446 9.54 8.85 6.02
N GLY A 447 10.07 9.45 4.95
CA GLY A 447 11.51 9.63 4.75
C GLY A 447 12.17 10.45 5.87
N ARG A 448 11.50 11.50 6.36
CA ARG A 448 11.98 12.31 7.50
C ARG A 448 12.02 11.49 8.77
N ASN A 449 10.97 10.73 9.07
CA ASN A 449 10.89 9.89 10.26
C ASN A 449 11.83 8.67 10.19
N LEU A 450 12.22 8.24 8.98
CA LEU A 450 13.28 7.26 8.77
C LEU A 450 14.66 7.87 9.08
N LEU A 451 15.04 8.97 8.41
CA LEU A 451 16.37 9.59 8.56
C LEU A 451 16.57 10.38 9.87
N TRP A 452 15.49 10.86 10.48
CA TRP A 452 15.46 11.60 11.75
C TRP A 452 14.37 11.06 12.70
N PRO A 453 14.50 9.82 13.23
CA PRO A 453 13.63 9.34 14.30
C PRO A 453 13.66 10.33 15.48
N ASP A 454 12.49 10.68 16.00
CA ASP A 454 12.29 11.70 17.05
C ASP A 454 13.01 13.04 16.80
N GLY A 455 13.27 13.36 15.53
CA GLY A 455 13.97 14.57 15.12
C GLY A 455 15.47 14.57 15.41
N GLN A 456 16.10 13.42 15.66
CA GLN A 456 17.56 13.24 15.74
C GLN A 456 18.05 12.42 14.54
N PHE A 457 19.11 12.85 13.85
CA PHE A 457 19.64 12.10 12.71
C PHE A 457 20.06 10.68 13.12
N ILE A 458 19.81 9.66 12.27
CA ILE A 458 20.31 8.30 12.49
C ILE A 458 21.83 8.35 12.71
N ARG A 459 22.26 8.19 13.95
CA ARG A 459 23.63 7.79 14.23
C ARG A 459 23.74 6.30 13.89
N LYS A 460 24.93 5.82 13.49
CA LYS A 460 25.22 4.39 13.48
C LYS A 460 25.09 3.86 14.91
N GLY A 461 23.88 3.45 15.27
CA GLY A 461 23.54 2.90 16.57
C GLY A 461 24.09 1.48 16.70
N GLU A 462 23.69 0.80 17.77
CA GLU A 462 23.90 -0.64 17.84
C GLU A 462 23.20 -1.31 16.64
N PRO A 463 23.85 -2.27 15.97
CA PRO A 463 23.26 -2.92 14.82
C PRO A 463 21.97 -3.64 15.24
N VAL A 464 20.86 -3.35 14.55
CA VAL A 464 19.56 -4.02 14.77
C VAL A 464 19.80 -5.52 14.89
N THR A 465 19.33 -6.10 15.99
CA THR A 465 19.67 -7.48 16.36
C THR A 465 19.16 -8.44 15.29
N ALA A 466 19.83 -9.59 15.14
CA ALA A 466 19.40 -10.61 14.19
C ALA A 466 17.93 -11.03 14.43
N HIS A 467 17.51 -11.07 15.70
CA HIS A 467 16.14 -11.38 16.09
C HIS A 467 15.14 -10.29 15.69
N GLU A 468 15.43 -9.01 15.90
CA GLU A 468 14.55 -7.90 15.45
C GLU A 468 14.41 -7.86 13.93
N LYS A 469 15.50 -8.10 13.20
CA LYS A 469 15.46 -8.19 11.72
C LYS A 469 14.54 -9.32 11.26
N GLU A 470 14.65 -10.47 11.91
CA GLU A 470 13.84 -11.64 11.60
C GLU A 470 12.36 -11.42 11.93
N ARG A 471 12.04 -10.81 13.08
CA ARG A 471 10.67 -10.40 13.42
C ARG A 471 10.07 -9.44 12.38
N MET A 472 10.85 -8.46 11.93
CA MET A 472 10.41 -7.50 10.91
C MET A 472 10.18 -8.18 9.55
N ARG A 473 11.05 -9.12 9.16
CA ARG A 473 10.88 -9.97 7.96
C ARG A 473 9.57 -10.76 8.02
N ILE A 474 9.37 -11.54 9.09
CA ILE A 474 8.17 -12.37 9.27
C ILE A 474 6.90 -11.51 9.26
N ARG A 475 6.89 -10.36 9.95
CA ARG A 475 5.71 -9.47 9.95
C ARG A 475 5.42 -8.90 8.56
N ALA A 476 6.44 -8.49 7.79
CA ALA A 476 6.28 -8.02 6.42
C ALA A 476 5.74 -9.11 5.50
N GLU A 477 6.22 -10.35 5.64
CA GLU A 477 5.72 -11.52 4.89
C GLU A 477 4.26 -11.83 5.22
N ARG A 478 3.87 -11.84 6.50
CA ARG A 478 2.46 -12.05 6.92
C ARG A 478 1.54 -10.95 6.42
N LEU A 479 1.94 -9.67 6.50
CA LEU A 479 1.17 -8.55 5.98
C LEU A 479 0.96 -8.65 4.46
N LEU A 480 1.99 -9.05 3.72
CA LEU A 480 1.87 -9.32 2.28
C LEU A 480 0.95 -10.51 2.00
N THR A 481 1.02 -11.59 2.79
CA THR A 481 0.12 -12.76 2.69
C THR A 481 -1.34 -12.37 2.83
N VAL A 482 -1.64 -11.55 3.82
CA VAL A 482 -3.00 -11.08 4.14
C VAL A 482 -3.50 -10.01 3.16
N CYS A 483 -2.61 -9.25 2.53
CA CYS A 483 -2.95 -8.28 1.49
C CYS A 483 -3.52 -8.94 0.21
N PHE A 484 -3.20 -10.21 -0.06
CA PHE A 484 -3.81 -10.94 -1.19
C PHE A 484 -5.25 -11.36 -0.84
N PRO A 485 -6.26 -11.05 -1.68
CA PRO A 485 -7.62 -11.54 -1.46
C PRO A 485 -7.63 -13.07 -1.35
N GLY A 486 -8.23 -13.65 -0.32
CA GLY A 486 -8.12 -15.10 -0.02
C GLY A 486 -8.55 -16.05 -1.16
N ILE A 487 -9.31 -15.56 -2.15
CA ILE A 487 -9.60 -16.27 -3.40
C ILE A 487 -8.33 -16.50 -4.22
N MET A 488 -7.42 -15.52 -4.31
CA MET A 488 -6.13 -15.65 -5.01
C MET A 488 -5.23 -16.70 -4.35
N GLY A 489 -5.19 -16.77 -3.02
CA GLY A 489 -4.41 -17.79 -2.31
C GLY A 489 -4.73 -19.21 -2.77
N LYS A 490 -6.03 -19.56 -2.81
CA LYS A 490 -6.49 -20.90 -3.20
C LYS A 490 -6.57 -21.13 -4.70
N VAL A 491 -6.91 -20.12 -5.50
CA VAL A 491 -7.17 -20.28 -6.95
C VAL A 491 -5.92 -20.00 -7.81
N VAL A 492 -5.06 -19.08 -7.38
CA VAL A 492 -3.85 -18.68 -8.12
C VAL A 492 -2.62 -19.37 -7.58
N PHE A 493 -2.43 -19.35 -6.25
CA PHE A 493 -1.21 -19.86 -5.61
C PHE A 493 -1.29 -21.32 -5.13
N GLU A 494 -2.44 -22.00 -5.31
CA GLU A 494 -2.73 -23.37 -4.82
C GLU A 494 -2.55 -23.56 -3.30
N ALA A 495 -2.34 -22.48 -2.54
CA ALA A 495 -2.04 -22.54 -1.13
C ALA A 495 -3.22 -23.12 -0.34
N ALA A 496 -3.03 -24.28 0.26
CA ALA A 496 -4.04 -24.93 1.11
C ALA A 496 -4.25 -24.13 2.40
N ASN A 497 -3.13 -23.62 2.96
CA ASN A 497 -3.02 -22.88 4.21
C ASN A 497 -2.26 -21.56 4.00
N LEU A 498 -2.35 -20.63 4.96
CA LEU A 498 -1.62 -19.34 4.89
C LEU A 498 -0.11 -19.52 4.92
N ASP A 499 0.41 -20.52 5.64
CA ASP A 499 1.85 -20.83 5.72
C ASP A 499 2.47 -21.13 4.33
N GLU A 500 1.72 -21.80 3.44
CA GLU A 500 2.17 -22.10 2.07
C GLU A 500 2.20 -20.84 1.20
N LEU A 501 1.18 -19.97 1.33
CA LEU A 501 1.17 -18.67 0.66
C LEU A 501 2.30 -17.76 1.19
N GLN A 502 2.61 -17.81 2.47
CA GLN A 502 3.74 -17.10 3.06
C GLN A 502 5.07 -17.58 2.48
N SER A 503 5.27 -18.89 2.32
CA SER A 503 6.46 -19.43 1.64
C SER A 503 6.58 -18.92 0.19
N HIS A 504 5.46 -18.72 -0.52
CA HIS A 504 5.46 -18.20 -1.88
C HIS A 504 5.82 -16.71 -1.94
N ILE A 505 5.49 -15.96 -0.90
CA ILE A 505 5.88 -14.56 -0.72
C ILE A 505 7.34 -14.44 -0.28
N HIS A 506 7.81 -15.36 0.57
CA HIS A 506 9.22 -15.47 0.94
C HIS A 506 10.13 -15.59 -0.30
N ASP A 507 9.81 -16.53 -1.21
CA ASP A 507 10.51 -16.69 -2.49
C ASP A 507 10.54 -15.42 -3.36
N ALA A 508 9.49 -14.59 -3.27
CA ALA A 508 9.36 -13.34 -4.01
C ALA A 508 10.14 -12.19 -3.36
N ILE A 509 10.33 -12.20 -2.04
CA ILE A 509 11.12 -11.20 -1.29
C ILE A 509 12.59 -11.61 -1.18
N GLU A 510 12.94 -12.90 -1.36
CA GLU A 510 14.30 -13.43 -1.21
C GLU A 510 15.40 -12.58 -1.91
N PRO A 511 15.23 -12.08 -3.16
CA PRO A 511 16.24 -11.23 -3.80
C PRO A 511 16.54 -9.94 -3.02
N LEU A 512 15.56 -9.44 -2.26
CA LEU A 512 15.66 -8.22 -1.46
C LEU A 512 16.30 -8.44 -0.07
N GLN A 513 16.65 -9.69 0.29
CA GLN A 513 17.30 -10.00 1.57
C GLN A 513 18.80 -9.66 1.58
N ASN A 514 19.41 -9.39 0.43
CA ASN A 514 20.85 -9.10 0.35
C ASN A 514 21.11 -7.60 0.08
N LYS A 515 21.68 -6.92 1.08
CA LYS A 515 21.97 -5.48 1.01
C LYS A 515 22.85 -5.07 -0.18
N TYR A 516 23.84 -5.86 -0.55
CA TYR A 516 24.72 -5.53 -1.68
C TYR A 516 23.98 -5.62 -3.02
N ILE A 517 23.12 -6.64 -3.18
CA ILE A 517 22.26 -6.80 -4.34
C ILE A 517 21.22 -5.68 -4.41
N ASN A 518 20.63 -5.28 -3.28
CA ASN A 518 19.77 -4.11 -3.20
C ASN A 518 20.49 -2.81 -3.60
N LYS A 519 21.79 -2.63 -3.24
CA LYS A 519 22.55 -1.46 -3.72
C LYS A 519 22.64 -1.42 -5.25
N HIS A 520 22.81 -2.56 -5.93
CA HIS A 520 22.76 -2.59 -7.40
C HIS A 520 21.41 -2.07 -7.93
N LEU A 521 20.30 -2.53 -7.34
CA LEU A 521 18.96 -2.03 -7.70
C LEU A 521 18.80 -0.54 -7.42
N MET A 522 19.30 -0.04 -6.28
CA MET A 522 19.24 1.38 -5.91
C MET A 522 20.04 2.25 -6.89
N PHE A 523 21.28 1.89 -7.22
CA PHE A 523 22.07 2.64 -8.19
C PHE A 523 21.48 2.63 -9.60
N LEU A 524 20.94 1.49 -10.06
CA LEU A 524 20.26 1.42 -11.35
C LEU A 524 18.94 2.22 -11.38
N LEU A 525 18.21 2.31 -10.25
CA LEU A 525 17.05 3.20 -10.12
C LEU A 525 17.45 4.68 -10.09
N VAL A 526 18.57 5.03 -9.45
CA VAL A 526 19.13 6.38 -9.47
C VAL A 526 19.55 6.78 -10.88
N ASP A 527 20.28 5.92 -11.61
CA ASP A 527 20.64 6.12 -13.03
C ASP A 527 19.37 6.30 -13.89
N LEU A 528 18.35 5.48 -13.67
CA LEU A 528 17.09 5.55 -14.41
C LEU A 528 16.36 6.88 -14.16
N VAL A 529 16.21 7.31 -12.91
CA VAL A 529 15.58 8.59 -12.55
C VAL A 529 16.40 9.76 -13.10
N ALA A 530 17.73 9.74 -12.94
CA ALA A 530 18.63 10.77 -13.45
C ALA A 530 18.53 10.91 -14.98
N SER A 531 18.51 9.80 -15.71
CA SER A 531 18.38 9.78 -17.19
C SER A 531 17.07 10.42 -17.70
N LYS A 532 15.99 10.35 -16.90
CA LYS A 532 14.68 10.92 -17.22
C LYS A 532 14.55 12.38 -16.77
N ALA A 533 15.11 12.74 -15.62
CA ALA A 533 15.03 14.08 -15.05
C ALA A 533 16.07 15.05 -15.61
N ILE A 534 17.19 14.54 -16.14
CA ILE A 534 18.27 15.32 -16.74
C ILE A 534 18.76 14.62 -18.03
N PRO A 535 18.01 14.72 -19.15
CA PRO A 535 18.34 14.01 -20.40
C PRO A 535 19.73 14.35 -20.96
N SER A 536 20.26 15.54 -20.69
CA SER A 536 21.59 15.97 -21.13
C SER A 536 22.73 15.08 -20.62
N LEU A 537 22.55 14.36 -19.50
CA LEU A 537 23.53 13.40 -18.99
C LEU A 537 23.72 12.19 -19.93
N VAL A 538 22.70 11.89 -20.75
CA VAL A 538 22.73 10.79 -21.72
C VAL A 538 23.16 11.31 -23.10
N ASP A 539 22.64 12.47 -23.51
CA ASP A 539 22.89 13.03 -24.86
C ASP A 539 24.35 13.46 -25.10
N ASP A 540 25.08 13.89 -24.06
CA ASP A 540 26.49 14.32 -24.22
C ASP A 540 27.48 13.15 -24.44
N GLN A 541 27.04 11.88 -24.38
CA GLN A 541 27.85 10.75 -24.91
C GLN A 541 27.80 10.63 -26.45
N CYS A 542 27.09 11.53 -27.14
CA CYS A 542 26.93 11.51 -28.60
C CYS A 542 27.68 12.66 -29.32
N LYS A 543 28.69 13.28 -28.70
CA LYS A 543 29.53 14.36 -29.27
C LYS A 543 31.03 14.07 -29.18
#